data_AF-A0A662TVP1-F1
#
_entry.id   AF-A0A662TVP1-F1
#
_cell.length_a   1.000
_cell.length_b   1.000
_cell.length_c   1.000
_cell.angle_alpha   90.00
_cell.angle_beta   90.00
_cell.angle_gamma   90.00
#
_symmetry.space_group_name_H-M   'P 1'
#
loop_
_entity.id
_entity.type
_entity.pdbx_description
1 polymer ?
#
loop_
_entity_poly.entity_id
_entity_poly.type
_entity_poly.pdbx_seq_one_letter_code
_entity_poly.pdbx_strand_id
1 'polypeptide(L)'
;MKEAGDLVIKAHKDWWVVATINPLTHAGTKELPPQLISRFPIRIYMDYPSPDVEYNILKTHLGDDLDKIEDEIMDVIKLANKLRRSAEAGELDYSPSIRETLTYAKLRISGVDKKTALKSVFLDVYGQFGEFQMKKVKEFIGSVFGYAVLEGGQ
;
A
#
# COMPACT_ATOMS: atom_id res chain seq x y z
N MET A 1 -9.76 -31.98 10.06
CA MET A 1 -8.72 -32.20 9.02
C MET A 1 -8.25 -33.63 9.16
N LYS A 2 -8.27 -34.43 8.09
CA LYS A 2 -7.55 -35.72 8.10
C LYS A 2 -6.07 -35.36 8.21
N GLU A 3 -5.46 -35.69 9.34
CA GLU A 3 -4.00 -35.61 9.48
C GLU A 3 -3.38 -36.43 8.36
N ALA A 4 -2.38 -35.86 7.67
CA ALA A 4 -1.58 -36.60 6.70
C ALA A 4 -0.97 -37.79 7.47
N GLY A 5 -1.42 -39.00 7.15
CA GLY A 5 -1.12 -40.20 7.95
C GLY A 5 0.36 -40.44 8.15
N ASP A 6 0.72 -40.97 9.33
CA ASP A 6 1.96 -41.59 9.86
C ASP A 6 3.35 -41.14 9.36
N LEU A 7 3.45 -40.18 8.45
CA LEU A 7 4.69 -39.70 7.87
C LEU A 7 5.27 -38.60 8.76
N VAL A 8 6.24 -39.00 9.57
CA VAL A 8 7.02 -38.06 10.41
C VAL A 8 8.22 -37.57 9.60
N ILE A 9 8.23 -36.28 9.26
CA ILE A 9 9.36 -35.63 8.59
C ILE A 9 10.23 -34.93 9.63
N LYS A 10 11.50 -35.32 9.72
CA LYS A 10 12.49 -34.63 10.56
C LYS A 10 13.00 -33.38 9.83
N ALA A 11 12.76 -32.19 10.39
CA ALA A 11 13.26 -30.94 9.84
C ALA A 11 14.80 -30.92 9.81
N HIS A 12 15.37 -30.27 8.78
CA HIS A 12 16.80 -30.06 8.67
C HIS A 12 17.31 -29.14 9.80
N LYS A 13 18.58 -29.30 10.21
CA LYS A 13 19.17 -28.51 11.31
C LYS A 13 19.19 -26.99 11.07
N ASP A 14 19.23 -26.60 9.79
CA ASP A 14 19.27 -25.19 9.36
C ASP A 14 17.88 -24.67 8.96
N TRP A 15 16.83 -25.44 9.22
CA TRP A 15 15.47 -25.02 8.92
C TRP A 15 14.96 -24.00 9.95
N TRP A 16 14.36 -22.93 9.46
CA TRP A 16 13.71 -21.90 10.26
C TRP A 16 12.49 -21.36 9.50
N VAL A 17 11.59 -20.69 10.21
CA VAL A 17 10.31 -20.21 9.68
C VAL A 17 10.18 -18.70 9.86
N VAL A 18 9.70 -18.04 8.80
CA VAL A 18 9.16 -16.69 8.85
C VAL A 18 7.67 -16.76 8.55
N ALA A 19 6.87 -16.01 9.29
CA ALA A 19 5.47 -15.80 8.99
C ALA A 19 5.17 -14.31 8.98
N THR A 20 4.26 -13.89 8.11
CA THR A 20 3.75 -12.52 8.04
C THR A 20 2.27 -12.51 8.37
N ILE A 21 1.81 -11.47 9.05
CA ILE A 21 0.39 -11.24 9.29
C ILE A 21 0.02 -9.87 8.74
N ASN A 22 -1.13 -9.78 8.07
CA ASN A 22 -1.68 -8.48 7.71
C ASN A 22 -2.34 -7.86 8.97
N PRO A 23 -2.33 -6.53 9.11
CA PRO A 23 -2.98 -5.85 10.21
C PRO A 23 -4.46 -6.21 10.31
N LEU A 24 -4.97 -6.38 11.54
CA LEU A 24 -6.36 -6.75 11.83
C LEU A 24 -7.39 -5.70 11.40
N THR A 25 -6.92 -4.49 11.09
CA THR A 25 -7.74 -3.37 10.62
C THR A 25 -8.28 -3.58 9.20
N HIS A 26 -7.81 -4.59 8.46
CA HIS A 26 -8.30 -4.89 7.11
C HIS A 26 -9.52 -5.82 7.13
N ALA A 27 -10.53 -5.48 6.34
CA ALA A 27 -11.70 -6.33 6.14
C ALA A 27 -11.29 -7.75 5.71
N GLY A 28 -11.85 -8.76 6.38
CA GLY A 28 -11.56 -10.17 6.10
C GLY A 28 -10.35 -10.76 6.83
N THR A 29 -9.64 -9.98 7.66
CA THR A 29 -8.62 -10.52 8.57
C THR A 29 -9.26 -11.03 9.87
N LYS A 30 -8.70 -12.11 10.43
CA LYS A 30 -9.13 -12.67 11.71
C LYS A 30 -7.94 -12.67 12.66
N GLU A 31 -8.23 -12.47 13.94
CA GLU A 31 -7.23 -12.67 14.99
C GLU A 31 -6.64 -14.07 14.89
N LEU A 32 -5.31 -14.14 14.98
CA LEU A 32 -4.64 -15.42 15.06
C LEU A 32 -4.92 -16.05 16.44
N PRO A 33 -5.17 -17.37 16.50
CA PRO A 33 -5.30 -18.05 17.78
C PRO A 33 -4.07 -17.80 18.68
N PRO A 34 -4.23 -17.55 19.98
CA PRO A 34 -3.12 -17.29 20.90
C PRO A 34 -2.04 -18.38 20.87
N GLN A 35 -2.43 -19.63 20.62
CA GLN A 35 -1.51 -20.77 20.53
C GLN A 35 -0.60 -20.70 19.29
N LEU A 36 -1.03 -20.04 18.21
CA LEU A 36 -0.18 -19.83 17.05
C LEU A 36 0.77 -18.65 17.30
N ILE A 37 0.27 -17.57 17.91
CA ILE A 37 1.10 -16.40 18.28
C ILE A 37 2.23 -16.81 19.23
N SER A 38 1.97 -17.67 20.22
CA SER A 38 3.01 -18.12 21.17
C SER A 38 4.15 -18.92 20.55
N ARG A 39 3.97 -19.48 19.34
CA ARG A 39 5.02 -20.19 18.59
C ARG A 39 5.97 -19.26 17.84
N PHE A 40 5.66 -17.97 17.75
CA PHE A 40 6.49 -16.94 17.13
C PHE A 40 6.92 -15.90 18.19
N PRO A 41 7.93 -16.21 19.02
CA PRO A 41 8.36 -15.31 20.09
C PRO A 41 8.99 -14.02 19.56
N ILE A 42 9.79 -14.12 18.48
CA ILE A 42 10.36 -12.97 17.77
C ILE A 42 9.29 -12.40 16.85
N ARG A 43 8.91 -11.14 17.08
CA ARG A 43 7.91 -10.41 16.30
C ARG A 43 8.48 -9.05 15.94
N ILE A 44 8.48 -8.75 14.64
CA ILE A 44 8.94 -7.47 14.11
C ILE A 44 7.70 -6.74 13.62
N TYR A 45 7.40 -5.59 14.22
CA TYR A 45 6.38 -4.69 13.71
C TYR A 45 6.96 -3.91 12.52
N MET A 46 6.24 -3.91 11.41
CA MET A 46 6.60 -3.15 10.21
C MET A 46 5.48 -2.18 9.90
N ASP A 47 5.85 -0.91 9.80
CA ASP A 47 4.97 0.18 9.38
C ASP A 47 5.47 0.78 8.06
N TYR A 48 4.68 1.67 7.48
CA TYR A 48 5.13 2.47 6.36
C TYR A 48 6.30 3.37 6.78
N PRO A 49 7.33 3.49 5.93
CA PRO A 49 8.52 4.29 6.24
C PRO A 49 8.21 5.79 6.17
N SER A 50 9.16 6.63 6.60
CA SER A 50 9.06 8.08 6.39
C SER A 50 9.02 8.41 4.88
N PRO A 51 8.48 9.59 4.49
CA PRO A 51 8.43 10.00 3.09
C PRO A 51 9.78 9.91 2.37
N ASP A 52 10.86 10.32 3.02
CA ASP A 52 12.21 10.30 2.43
C ASP A 52 12.71 8.87 2.22
N VAL A 53 12.39 7.95 3.14
CA VAL A 53 12.76 6.54 3.01
C VAL A 53 11.90 5.87 1.94
N GLU A 54 10.60 6.18 1.84
CA GLU A 54 9.75 5.71 0.75
C GLU A 54 10.27 6.20 -0.61
N TYR A 55 10.63 7.48 -0.73
CA TYR A 55 11.25 8.02 -1.94
C TYR A 55 12.53 7.26 -2.31
N ASN A 56 13.43 7.01 -1.35
CA ASN A 56 14.64 6.24 -1.60
C ASN A 56 14.38 4.79 -2.02
N ILE A 57 13.32 4.16 -1.50
CA ILE A 57 12.86 2.85 -1.98
C ILE A 57 12.46 2.95 -3.46
N LEU A 58 11.65 3.94 -3.83
CA LEU A 58 11.26 4.16 -5.23
C LEU A 58 12.49 4.42 -6.12
N LYS A 59 13.42 5.25 -5.66
CA LYS A 59 14.68 5.59 -6.34
C LYS A 59 15.53 4.35 -6.58
N THR A 60 15.62 3.46 -5.59
CA THR A 60 16.33 2.17 -5.72
C THR A 60 15.71 1.28 -6.81
N HIS A 61 14.39 1.34 -6.99
CA HIS A 61 13.67 0.54 -7.99
C HIS A 61 13.62 1.15 -9.39
N LEU A 62 13.69 2.47 -9.50
CA LEU A 62 13.42 3.21 -10.75
C LEU A 62 14.63 4.01 -11.28
N GLY A 63 15.68 4.15 -10.48
CA GLY A 63 16.91 4.85 -10.89
C GLY A 63 16.71 6.34 -11.14
N ASP A 64 17.51 6.89 -12.06
CA ASP A 64 17.58 8.34 -12.34
C ASP A 64 16.37 8.90 -13.09
N ASP A 65 15.53 8.03 -13.65
CA ASP A 65 14.28 8.47 -14.26
C ASP A 65 13.28 9.05 -13.24
N LEU A 66 13.41 8.68 -11.96
CA LEU A 66 12.57 9.22 -10.90
C LEU A 66 12.82 10.71 -10.64
N ASP A 67 14.06 11.17 -10.83
CA ASP A 67 14.46 12.56 -10.56
C ASP A 67 13.72 13.54 -11.48
N LYS A 68 13.30 13.08 -12.66
CA LYS A 68 12.51 13.86 -13.62
C LYS A 68 11.12 14.23 -13.10
N ILE A 69 10.65 13.55 -12.06
CA ILE A 69 9.32 13.71 -11.46
C ILE A 69 9.38 13.80 -9.93
N GLU A 70 10.52 14.17 -9.34
CA GLU A 70 10.75 14.14 -7.88
C GLU A 70 9.66 14.88 -7.08
N ASP A 71 9.39 16.15 -7.42
CA ASP A 71 8.38 16.96 -6.72
C ASP A 71 6.99 16.29 -6.76
N GLU A 72 6.63 15.74 -7.92
CA GLU A 72 5.36 15.05 -8.12
C GLU A 72 5.28 13.76 -7.30
N ILE A 73 6.38 13.02 -7.20
CA ILE A 73 6.47 11.79 -6.40
C ILE A 73 6.39 12.10 -4.91
N MET A 74 7.02 13.18 -4.45
CA MET A 74 6.89 13.62 -3.07
C MET A 74 5.44 13.98 -2.73
N ASP A 75 4.71 14.62 -3.64
CA ASP A 75 3.29 14.87 -3.47
C ASP A 75 2.44 13.59 -3.51
N VAL A 76 2.80 12.61 -4.32
CA VAL A 76 2.14 11.29 -4.32
C VAL A 76 2.38 10.52 -3.03
N ILE A 77 3.58 10.58 -2.47
CA ILE A 77 3.89 9.98 -1.16
C ILE A 77 3.09 10.70 -0.05
N LYS A 78 2.97 12.04 -0.11
CA LYS A 78 2.09 12.79 0.80
C LYS A 78 0.62 12.36 0.68
N LEU A 79 0.12 12.17 -0.55
CA LEU A 79 -1.22 11.65 -0.80
C LEU A 79 -1.40 10.27 -0.18
N ALA A 80 -0.48 9.33 -0.46
CA ALA A 80 -0.53 7.97 0.09
C ALA A 80 -0.56 7.99 1.63
N ASN A 81 0.25 8.83 2.26
CA ASN A 81 0.25 8.99 3.72
C ASN A 81 -1.05 9.58 4.27
N LYS A 82 -1.70 10.53 3.59
CA LYS A 82 -3.03 11.02 3.98
C LYS A 82 -4.08 9.89 3.92
N LEU A 83 -4.05 9.10 2.85
CA LEU A 83 -4.97 7.98 2.66
C LEU A 83 -4.75 6.89 3.72
N ARG A 84 -3.49 6.53 4.03
CA ARG A 84 -3.13 5.57 5.09
C ARG A 84 -3.68 6.00 6.46
N ARG A 85 -3.46 7.26 6.84
CA ARG A 85 -3.98 7.84 8.10
C ARG A 85 -5.50 7.83 8.17
N SER A 86 -6.18 8.14 7.06
CA SER A 86 -7.64 8.09 7.02
C SER A 86 -8.16 6.65 7.12
N ALA A 87 -7.50 5.68 6.51
CA ALA A 87 -7.83 4.27 6.68
C ALA A 87 -7.60 3.79 8.13
N GLU A 88 -6.49 4.19 8.77
CA GLU A 88 -6.22 3.91 10.19
C GLU A 88 -7.28 4.50 11.12
N ALA A 89 -7.81 5.68 10.79
CA ALA A 89 -8.91 6.31 11.51
C ALA A 89 -10.29 5.64 11.27
N GLY A 90 -10.36 4.59 10.44
CA GLY A 90 -11.61 3.92 10.07
C GLY A 90 -12.48 4.75 9.11
N GLU A 91 -11.90 5.76 8.48
CA GLU A 91 -12.61 6.67 7.58
C GLU A 91 -12.57 6.23 6.12
N LEU A 92 -11.54 5.45 5.75
CA LEU A 92 -11.41 4.81 4.43
C LEU A 92 -11.34 3.29 4.59
N ASP A 93 -12.00 2.57 3.69
CA ASP A 93 -12.05 1.10 3.71
C ASP A 93 -10.78 0.44 3.15
N TYR A 94 -9.91 1.23 2.52
CA TYR A 94 -8.68 0.78 1.89
C TYR A 94 -7.50 1.71 2.19
N SER A 95 -6.38 1.10 2.58
CA SER A 95 -5.11 1.77 2.86
C SER A 95 -4.10 1.45 1.73
N PRO A 96 -3.58 2.45 1.00
CA PRO A 96 -2.62 2.20 -0.06
C PRO A 96 -1.26 1.82 0.52
N SER A 97 -0.59 0.88 -0.14
CA SER A 97 0.77 0.44 0.16
C SER A 97 1.82 1.27 -0.60
N ILE A 98 3.10 0.89 -0.48
CA ILE A 98 4.20 1.45 -1.31
C ILE A 98 4.04 1.00 -2.78
N ARG A 99 3.26 -0.05 -3.06
CA ARG A 99 3.04 -0.51 -4.44
C ARG A 99 2.27 0.53 -5.25
N GLU A 100 1.36 1.26 -4.64
CA GLU A 100 0.58 2.30 -5.30
C GLU A 100 1.51 3.48 -5.69
N THR A 101 2.39 3.94 -4.79
CA THR A 101 3.37 5.00 -5.10
C THR A 101 4.37 4.54 -6.17
N LEU A 102 4.86 3.30 -6.10
CA LEU A 102 5.73 2.70 -7.13
C LEU A 102 5.02 2.56 -8.49
N THR A 103 3.77 2.13 -8.50
CA THR A 103 2.99 1.95 -9.74
C THR A 103 2.72 3.29 -10.39
N TYR A 104 2.33 4.30 -9.60
CA TYR A 104 2.19 5.66 -10.09
C TYR A 104 3.48 6.16 -10.75
N ALA A 105 4.61 6.03 -10.07
CA ALA A 105 5.92 6.44 -10.59
C ALA A 105 6.25 5.76 -11.93
N LYS A 106 6.03 4.43 -12.03
CA LYS A 106 6.22 3.68 -13.29
C LYS A 106 5.35 4.20 -14.42
N LEU A 107 4.07 4.48 -14.16
CA LEU A 107 3.15 5.01 -15.17
C LEU A 107 3.63 6.38 -15.67
N ARG A 108 4.06 7.24 -14.74
CA ARG A 108 4.54 8.59 -15.08
C ARG A 108 5.83 8.58 -15.89
N ILE A 109 6.81 7.75 -15.51
CA ILE A 109 8.04 7.55 -16.29
C ILE A 109 7.73 6.99 -17.69
N SER A 110 6.71 6.14 -17.81
CA SER A 110 6.28 5.56 -19.09
C SER A 110 5.46 6.52 -19.96
N GLY A 111 5.24 7.77 -19.54
CA GLY A 111 4.53 8.79 -20.31
C GLY A 111 3.01 8.86 -20.10
N VAL A 112 2.44 8.08 -19.18
CA VAL A 112 1.01 8.20 -18.82
C VAL A 112 0.78 9.53 -18.13
N ASP A 113 -0.23 10.29 -18.54
CA ASP A 113 -0.49 11.60 -17.95
C ASP A 113 -0.87 11.51 -16.45
N LYS A 114 -0.64 12.60 -15.73
CA LYS A 114 -0.86 12.72 -14.29
C LYS A 114 -2.29 12.35 -13.87
N LYS A 115 -3.29 12.81 -14.62
CA LYS A 115 -4.70 12.57 -14.29
C LYS A 115 -5.01 11.08 -14.41
N THR A 116 -4.62 10.45 -15.51
CA THR A 116 -4.85 9.01 -15.75
C THR A 116 -4.11 8.17 -14.71
N ALA A 117 -2.87 8.53 -14.36
CA ALA A 117 -2.10 7.84 -13.33
C ALA A 117 -2.73 7.97 -11.93
N LEU A 118 -3.13 9.19 -11.52
CA LEU A 118 -3.81 9.41 -10.23
C LEU A 118 -5.14 8.66 -10.16
N LYS A 119 -5.94 8.74 -11.23
CA LYS A 119 -7.25 8.08 -11.29
C LYS A 119 -7.12 6.56 -11.20
N SER A 120 -6.30 5.96 -12.06
CA SER A 120 -6.19 4.49 -12.13
C SER A 120 -5.56 3.86 -10.89
N VAL A 121 -4.59 4.55 -10.26
CA VAL A 121 -3.87 4.00 -9.10
C VAL A 121 -4.56 4.33 -7.77
N PHE A 122 -4.96 5.59 -7.57
CA PHE A 122 -5.42 6.05 -6.26
C PHE A 122 -6.94 6.23 -6.16
N LEU A 123 -7.67 6.37 -7.26
CA LEU A 123 -9.10 6.66 -7.20
C LEU A 123 -9.98 5.44 -7.50
N ASP A 124 -9.75 4.77 -8.63
CA ASP A 124 -10.65 3.75 -9.16
C ASP A 124 -10.79 2.54 -8.22
N VAL A 125 -9.74 2.23 -7.45
CA VAL A 125 -9.79 1.18 -6.41
C VAL A 125 -10.87 1.44 -5.37
N TYR A 126 -11.23 2.70 -5.10
CA TYR A 126 -12.25 3.02 -4.10
C TYR A 126 -13.68 2.89 -4.61
N GLY A 127 -13.88 2.75 -5.93
CA GLY A 127 -15.20 2.51 -6.51
C GLY A 127 -15.87 1.24 -5.99
N GLN A 128 -15.08 0.23 -5.61
CA GLN A 128 -15.60 -1.02 -5.04
C GLN A 128 -16.16 -0.87 -3.61
N PHE A 129 -15.80 0.20 -2.90
CA PHE A 129 -16.27 0.50 -1.54
C PHE A 129 -17.38 1.56 -1.54
N GLY A 130 -17.83 2.00 -2.72
CA GLY A 130 -18.97 2.91 -2.91
C GLY A 130 -18.58 4.37 -3.19
N GLU A 131 -19.58 5.13 -3.63
CA GLU A 131 -19.37 6.52 -4.09
C GLU A 131 -18.87 7.47 -2.99
N PHE A 132 -19.24 7.21 -1.74
CA PHE A 132 -18.79 8.02 -0.60
C PHE A 132 -17.27 7.94 -0.41
N GLN A 133 -16.72 6.72 -0.43
CA GLN A 133 -15.28 6.46 -0.36
C GLN A 133 -14.55 7.15 -1.52
N MET A 134 -15.06 6.96 -2.74
CA MET A 134 -14.50 7.58 -3.93
C MET A 134 -14.52 9.12 -3.86
N LYS A 135 -15.60 9.73 -3.37
CA LYS A 135 -15.70 11.20 -3.20
C LYS A 135 -14.64 11.71 -2.23
N LYS A 136 -14.49 11.06 -1.08
CA LYS A 136 -13.49 11.43 -0.07
C LYS A 136 -12.07 11.36 -0.61
N VAL A 137 -11.77 10.34 -1.41
CA VAL A 137 -10.46 10.20 -2.06
C VAL A 137 -10.24 11.27 -3.13
N LYS A 138 -11.27 11.66 -3.90
CA LYS A 138 -11.18 12.82 -4.81
C LYS A 138 -10.83 14.11 -4.05
N GLU A 139 -11.42 14.33 -2.88
CA GLU A 139 -11.12 15.49 -2.03
C GLU A 139 -9.67 15.46 -1.54
N PHE A 140 -9.15 14.28 -1.13
CA PHE A 140 -7.73 14.13 -0.77
C PHE A 140 -6.80 14.42 -1.95
N ILE A 141 -7.09 13.90 -3.14
CA ILE A 141 -6.34 14.17 -4.38
C ILE A 141 -6.36 15.68 -4.68
N GLY A 142 -7.54 16.30 -4.64
CA GLY A 142 -7.71 17.74 -4.87
C GLY A 142 -6.96 18.60 -3.85
N SER A 143 -6.87 18.16 -2.58
CA SER A 143 -6.12 18.86 -1.54
C SER A 143 -4.59 18.86 -1.74
N VAL A 144 -4.07 17.94 -2.55
CA VAL A 144 -2.63 17.79 -2.81
C VAL A 144 -2.27 18.40 -4.16
N PHE A 145 -3.06 18.11 -5.19
CA PHE A 145 -2.75 18.45 -6.58
C PHE A 145 -3.64 19.55 -7.19
N GLY A 146 -4.58 20.10 -6.40
CA GLY A 146 -5.61 21.02 -6.87
C GLY A 146 -6.86 20.30 -7.38
N TYR A 147 -8.04 20.86 -7.12
CA TYR A 147 -9.32 20.22 -7.43
C TYR A 147 -9.57 20.00 -8.93
N ALA A 148 -8.94 20.79 -9.80
CA ALA A 148 -9.04 20.63 -11.24
C ALA A 148 -8.22 19.46 -11.82
N VAL A 149 -7.32 18.83 -11.03
CA VAL A 149 -6.41 17.78 -11.54
C VAL A 149 -7.14 16.58 -12.14
N LEU A 150 -8.36 16.29 -11.65
CA LEU A 150 -9.20 15.21 -12.16
C LEU A 150 -10.24 15.69 -13.19
N GLU A 151 -10.39 17.00 -13.40
CA GLU A 151 -11.47 17.61 -14.19
C GLU A 151 -11.09 17.93 -15.65
N GLY A 152 -9.81 17.83 -16.04
CA GLY A 152 -9.36 18.10 -17.43
C GLY A 152 -9.67 16.99 -18.44
N GLY A 153 -10.31 17.31 -19.57
CA GLY A 153 -10.67 16.37 -20.65
C GLY A 153 -9.49 15.78 -21.43
N GLN A 154 -9.77 14.71 -22.19
CA GLN A 154 -8.87 14.10 -23.19
C GLN A 154 -8.42 15.11 -24.24
#